data_AF-L1QNB3-F1
#
_entry.id   AF-L1QNB3-F1
#
_cell.length_a   1.000
_cell.length_b   1.000
_cell.length_c   1.000
_cell.angle_alpha   90.00
_cell.angle_beta   90.00
_cell.angle_gamma   90.00
#
_symmetry.space_group_name_H-M   'P 1'
#
loop_
_entity.id
_entity.type
_entity.pdbx_description
1 polymer ?
#
loop_
_entity_poly.entity_id
_entity_poly.type
_entity_poly.pdbx_seq_one_letter_code
_entity_poly.pdbx_strand_id
1 'polypeptide(L)'
;MENNIKNTKESFQIFLEERNIPDPDELLGKALRYLKNKGQIVEFKGFNKNNDAIVEIDNTLYKFDKCFGLWQSAKFTKIEDNYVSTNSTTRKTKIESFYL
;
A
#
# COMPACT_ATOMS: atom_id res chain seq x y z
N MET A 1 30.42 -22.74 -0.42
CA MET A 1 29.44 -22.19 0.54
C MET A 1 28.72 -21.08 -0.20
N GLU A 2 27.71 -21.44 -0.97
CA GLU A 2 26.95 -20.49 -1.78
C GLU A 2 26.03 -19.71 -0.85
N ASN A 3 26.26 -18.41 -0.76
CA ASN A 3 25.35 -17.48 -0.13
C ASN A 3 24.05 -17.51 -0.94
N ASN A 4 23.11 -18.37 -0.51
CA ASN A 4 21.71 -18.28 -0.91
C ASN A 4 21.16 -16.95 -0.40
N ILE A 5 21.39 -15.89 -1.17
CA ILE A 5 20.69 -14.63 -1.01
C ILE A 5 19.21 -14.96 -1.24
N LYS A 6 18.48 -15.21 -0.15
CA LYS A 6 17.02 -15.18 -0.15
C LYS A 6 16.64 -13.84 -0.75
N ASN A 7 16.24 -13.84 -2.01
CA ASN A 7 15.71 -12.68 -2.68
C ASN A 7 14.32 -12.42 -2.07
N THR A 8 14.28 -11.72 -0.93
CA THR A 8 13.06 -11.29 -0.27
C THR A 8 12.37 -10.27 -1.17
N LYS A 9 11.56 -10.77 -2.10
CA LYS A 9 10.47 -10.02 -2.76
C LYS A 9 9.41 -9.65 -1.72
N GLU A 10 9.78 -8.88 -0.71
CA GLU A 10 8.87 -8.42 0.35
C GLU A 10 8.51 -6.95 0.18
N SER A 11 8.76 -6.37 -1.01
CA SER A 11 8.09 -5.13 -1.40
C SER A 11 7.94 -5.02 -2.91
N PHE A 12 6.95 -4.24 -3.35
CA PHE A 12 6.76 -3.85 -4.75
C PHE A 12 6.34 -2.37 -4.83
N GLN A 13 6.44 -1.79 -6.03
CA GLN A 13 6.09 -0.39 -6.27
C GLN A 13 5.11 -0.29 -7.44
N ILE A 14 4.17 0.64 -7.32
CA ILE A 14 3.24 1.02 -8.38
C ILE A 14 3.55 2.45 -8.81
N PHE A 15 3.72 2.61 -10.13
CA PHE A 15 3.84 3.90 -10.78
C PHE A 15 2.52 4.20 -11.47
N LEU A 16 1.88 5.28 -11.06
CA LEU A 16 0.66 5.76 -11.70
C LEU A 16 1.03 6.71 -12.85
N GLU A 17 0.13 6.84 -13.83
CA GLU A 17 0.32 7.74 -14.97
C GLU A 17 0.41 9.22 -14.53
N GLU A 18 -0.30 9.56 -13.46
CA GLU A 18 -0.27 10.89 -12.86
C GLU A 18 1.02 11.09 -12.05
N ARG A 19 1.83 12.08 -12.48
CA ARG A 19 3.20 12.24 -11.99
C ARG A 19 3.31 12.91 -10.62
N ASN A 20 2.27 13.59 -10.16
CA ASN A 20 2.33 14.41 -8.96
C ASN A 20 1.02 14.33 -8.17
N ILE A 21 0.93 13.37 -7.24
CA ILE A 21 -0.21 13.20 -6.34
C ILE A 21 0.29 13.59 -4.94
N PRO A 22 0.15 14.87 -4.53
CA PRO A 22 0.76 15.37 -3.29
C PRO A 22 0.23 14.64 -2.05
N ASP A 23 -1.03 14.26 -2.05
CA ASP A 23 -1.71 13.61 -0.95
C ASP A 23 -1.41 12.10 -0.89
N PRO A 24 -0.85 11.57 0.22
CA PRO A 24 -0.50 10.15 0.33
C PRO A 24 -1.74 9.24 0.39
N ASP A 25 -2.86 9.71 0.93
CA ASP A 25 -4.10 8.94 1.04
C ASP A 25 -4.77 8.82 -0.33
N GLU A 26 -4.72 9.89 -1.15
CA GLU A 26 -5.12 9.86 -2.55
C GLU A 26 -4.25 8.93 -3.40
N LEU A 27 -2.92 9.00 -3.23
CA LEU A 27 -1.99 8.12 -3.94
C LEU A 27 -2.27 6.64 -3.61
N LEU A 28 -2.48 6.33 -2.33
CA LEU A 28 -2.85 5.00 -1.87
C LEU A 28 -4.17 4.54 -2.52
N GLY A 29 -5.21 5.35 -2.45
CA GLY A 29 -6.51 5.01 -3.03
C GLY A 29 -6.43 4.75 -4.54
N LYS A 30 -5.75 5.61 -5.30
CA LYS A 30 -5.53 5.40 -6.74
C LYS A 30 -4.70 4.14 -7.03
N ALA A 31 -3.69 3.84 -6.21
CA ALA A 31 -2.89 2.62 -6.34
C ALA A 31 -3.71 1.36 -6.08
N LEU A 32 -4.57 1.35 -5.06
CA LEU A 32 -5.49 0.22 -4.79
C LEU A 32 -6.48 0.02 -5.93
N ARG A 33 -7.06 1.11 -6.46
CA ARG A 33 -7.93 1.05 -7.64
C ARG A 33 -7.21 0.45 -8.85
N TYR A 34 -5.96 0.82 -9.08
CA TYR A 34 -5.15 0.26 -10.16
C TYR A 34 -4.99 -1.26 -10.01
N LEU A 35 -4.65 -1.75 -8.81
CA LEU A 35 -4.50 -3.19 -8.55
C LEU A 35 -5.81 -3.96 -8.72
N LYS A 36 -6.92 -3.41 -8.21
CA LYS A 36 -8.27 -3.96 -8.39
C LYS A 36 -8.63 -4.10 -9.88
N ASN A 37 -8.34 -3.07 -10.67
CA ASN A 37 -8.55 -3.10 -12.12
C ASN A 37 -7.67 -4.13 -12.85
N LYS A 38 -6.54 -4.54 -12.27
CA LYS A 38 -5.68 -5.62 -12.76
C LYS A 38 -6.13 -7.01 -12.31
N GLY A 39 -7.21 -7.10 -11.51
CA GLY A 39 -7.80 -8.36 -11.06
C GLY A 39 -7.32 -8.83 -9.68
N GLN A 40 -6.56 -8.02 -8.94
CA GLN A 40 -6.16 -8.36 -7.58
C GLN A 40 -7.29 -8.11 -6.58
N ILE A 41 -7.34 -8.94 -5.54
CA ILE A 41 -8.26 -8.75 -4.41
C ILE A 41 -7.57 -7.80 -3.43
N VAL A 42 -8.12 -6.60 -3.26
CA VAL A 42 -7.56 -5.56 -2.41
C VAL A 42 -8.53 -5.13 -1.32
N GLU A 43 -8.04 -5.00 -0.09
CA GLU A 43 -8.82 -4.53 1.05
C GLU A 43 -7.97 -3.58 1.92
N PHE A 44 -8.49 -2.39 2.22
CA PHE A 44 -7.85 -1.48 3.16
C PHE A 44 -8.19 -1.86 4.60
N LYS A 45 -7.18 -2.26 5.38
CA LYS A 45 -7.36 -2.75 6.75
C LYS A 45 -7.30 -1.64 7.80
N GLY A 46 -6.73 -0.49 7.48
CA GLY A 46 -6.64 0.67 8.40
C GLY A 46 -5.21 1.12 8.62
N PHE A 47 -4.90 1.60 9.84
CA PHE A 47 -3.59 2.16 10.17
C PHE A 47 -2.94 1.51 11.38
N ASN A 48 -1.63 1.37 11.37
CA ASN A 48 -0.90 0.86 12.53
C ASN A 48 -0.66 1.88 13.63
N LYS A 49 -0.06 1.40 14.73
CA LYS A 49 0.32 2.25 15.87
C LYS A 49 1.25 3.41 15.49
N ASN A 50 1.97 3.28 14.37
CA ASN A 50 2.83 4.32 13.80
C ASN A 50 2.10 5.18 12.76
N ASN A 51 0.78 4.98 12.59
CA ASN A 51 -0.08 5.64 11.61
C ASN A 51 0.26 5.29 10.14
N ASP A 52 0.96 4.17 9.90
CA ASP A 52 1.20 3.63 8.56
C ASP A 52 -0.06 2.95 8.03
N ALA A 53 -0.38 3.18 6.75
CA ALA A 53 -1.52 2.55 6.10
C ALA A 53 -1.26 1.07 5.79
N ILE A 54 -2.21 0.21 6.15
CA ILE A 54 -2.15 -1.24 5.98
C ILE A 54 -3.22 -1.70 5.02
N VAL A 55 -2.81 -2.52 4.06
CA VAL A 55 -3.67 -3.10 3.03
C VAL A 55 -3.44 -4.59 2.94
N GLU A 56 -4.49 -5.32 2.62
CA GLU A 56 -4.42 -6.71 2.23
C GLU A 56 -4.54 -6.79 0.71
N ILE A 57 -3.63 -7.52 0.07
CA ILE A 57 -3.61 -7.74 -1.38
C ILE A 57 -3.38 -9.23 -1.60
N ASP A 58 -4.33 -9.90 -2.24
CA ASP A 58 -4.30 -11.35 -2.49
C ASP A 58 -3.94 -12.17 -1.23
N ASN A 59 -4.65 -11.90 -0.12
CA ASN A 59 -4.46 -12.51 1.21
C ASN A 59 -3.08 -12.29 1.83
N THR A 60 -2.34 -11.26 1.39
CA THR A 60 -1.07 -10.87 1.99
C THR A 60 -1.14 -9.43 2.49
N LEU A 61 -0.68 -9.21 3.73
CA LEU A 61 -0.65 -7.87 4.32
C LEU A 61 0.58 -7.07 3.86
N TYR A 62 0.34 -5.81 3.52
CA TYR A 62 1.34 -4.84 3.14
C TYR A 62 1.15 -3.53 3.89
N LYS A 63 2.28 -2.91 4.23
CA LYS A 63 2.38 -1.52 4.63
C LYS A 63 2.61 -0.65 3.41
N PHE A 64 1.88 0.46 3.30
CA PHE A 64 2.06 1.45 2.26
C PHE A 64 3.07 2.55 2.67
N ASP A 65 3.94 2.92 1.75
CA ASP A 65 4.80 4.09 1.83
C ASP A 65 4.70 4.89 0.52
N LYS A 66 4.54 6.21 0.63
CA LYS A 66 4.73 7.10 -0.52
C LYS A 66 6.22 7.32 -0.74
N CYS A 67 6.73 6.93 -1.91
CA CYS A 67 8.12 7.13 -2.28
C CYS A 67 8.28 8.33 -3.22
N PHE A 68 9.31 9.13 -2.95
CA PHE A 68 9.70 10.28 -3.76
C PHE A 68 11.05 9.95 -4.43
N GLY A 69 11.03 9.76 -5.74
CA GLY A 69 12.23 9.69 -6.58
C GLY A 69 12.09 10.66 -7.75
N LEU A 70 12.66 10.32 -8.91
CA LEU A 70 12.37 11.00 -10.18
C LEU A 70 10.85 10.99 -10.51
N TRP A 71 10.13 10.03 -9.95
CA TRP A 71 8.68 9.84 -10.09
C TRP A 71 8.09 9.47 -8.74
N GLN A 72 6.85 9.90 -8.46
CA GLN A 72 6.13 9.47 -7.26
C GLN A 72 5.64 8.03 -7.46
N SER A 73 5.82 7.19 -6.44
CA SER A 73 5.36 5.80 -6.47
C SER A 73 4.73 5.39 -5.15
N ALA A 74 3.78 4.46 -5.25
CA ALA A 74 3.19 3.78 -4.11
C ALA A 74 3.98 2.50 -3.84
N LYS A 75 4.71 2.45 -2.72
CA LYS A 75 5.46 1.27 -2.30
C LYS A 75 4.65 0.46 -1.31
N PHE A 76 4.58 -0.84 -1.52
CA PHE A 76 3.94 -1.81 -0.64
C PHE A 76 4.99 -2.75 -0.11
N THR A 77 5.19 -2.76 1.21
CA THR A 77 6.17 -3.63 1.88
C THR A 77 5.41 -4.64 2.71
N LYS A 78 5.65 -5.93 2.48
CA LYS A 78 4.98 -7.02 3.19
C LYS A 78 5.26 -6.91 4.69
N ILE A 79 4.27 -7.23 5.50
CA ILE A 79 4.37 -7.27 6.96
C ILE A 79 3.87 -8.62 7.50
N GLU A 80 4.23 -8.92 8.74
CA GLU A 80 3.71 -10.08 9.46
C GLU A 80 2.27 -9.86 9.94
N ASP A 81 1.51 -10.95 10.08
CA ASP A 81 0.08 -10.94 10.44
C ASP A 81 -0.23 -10.41 11.84
N ASN A 82 0.77 -10.23 12.70
CA ASN A 82 0.62 -9.75 14.09
C ASN A 82 0.40 -8.23 14.19
N TYR A 83 -0.28 -7.65 13.20
CA TYR A 83 -0.56 -6.24 13.10
C TYR A 83 -1.76 -5.82 13.98
N VAL A 84 -1.59 -4.74 14.75
CA VAL A 84 -2.68 -4.13 15.52
C VAL A 84 -3.23 -2.91 14.77
N SER A 85 -4.47 -3.02 14.30
CA SER A 85 -5.16 -1.94 13.61
C SER A 85 -5.70 -0.89 14.56
N THR A 86 -5.43 0.36 14.23
CA THR A 86 -6.04 1.55 14.83
C THR A 86 -7.02 2.17 13.84
N ASN A 87 -8.21 2.52 14.32
CA ASN A 87 -9.27 3.09 13.49
C ASN A 87 -9.09 4.61 13.42
N SER A 88 -8.53 5.11 12.32
CA SER A 88 -8.67 6.53 11.94
C SER A 88 -9.81 6.65 10.93
N THR A 89 -11.02 6.93 11.43
CA THR A 89 -12.28 6.87 10.66
C THR A 89 -12.29 7.84 9.48
N THR A 90 -11.81 9.07 9.65
CA THR A 90 -11.85 10.12 8.61
C THR A 90 -10.89 9.82 7.44
N ARG A 91 -9.67 9.35 7.73
CA ARG A 91 -8.70 9.00 6.68
C ARG A 91 -9.12 7.74 5.93
N LYS A 92 -9.70 6.76 6.64
CA LYS A 92 -10.25 5.55 6.04
C LYS A 92 -11.31 5.89 4.98
N THR A 93 -12.31 6.69 5.33
CA THR A 93 -13.37 7.12 4.39
C THR A 93 -12.80 7.85 3.17
N LYS A 94 -11.79 8.70 3.37
CA LYS A 94 -11.12 9.38 2.25
C LYS A 94 -10.44 8.39 1.30
N ILE A 95 -9.64 7.45 1.81
CA ILE A 95 -8.96 6.45 0.98
C ILE A 95 -10.00 5.61 0.23
N GLU A 96 -11.02 5.12 0.94
CA GLU A 96 -12.13 4.33 0.38
C GLU A 96 -12.84 5.05 -0.76
N SER A 97 -13.04 6.37 -0.68
CA SER A 97 -13.69 7.16 -1.74
C SER A 97 -12.95 7.16 -3.09
N PHE A 98 -11.66 6.80 -3.11
CA PHE A 98 -10.86 6.76 -4.33
C PHE A 98 -10.85 5.36 -5.01
N TYR A 99 -11.25 4.29 -4.31
CA TYR A 99 -11.10 2.91 -4.83
C TYR A 99 -12.32 1.99 -4.66
N LEU A 100 -13.28 2.32 -3.79
CA LEU A 100 -14.59 1.64 -3.75
C LEU A 100 -15.35 1.93 -5.04
#